data_AF-A0A452ZAL6-F1
#
_entry.id   AF-A0A452ZAL6-F1
#
_cell.length_a   1.000
_cell.length_b   1.000
_cell.length_c   1.000
_cell.angle_alpha   90.00
_cell.angle_beta   90.00
_cell.angle_gamma   90.00
#
_symmetry.space_group_name_H-M   'P 1'
#
loop_
_entity.id
_entity.type
_entity.pdbx_description
1 polymer ?
#
loop_
_entity_poly.entity_id
_entity_poly.type
_entity_poly.pdbx_seq_one_letter_code
_entity_poly.pdbx_strand_id
1 'polypeptide(L)'
;MYADIQKGRPGCRPVDAAPMAKLMKVWARYFPEETELQVPADDPRARLVGDLVKVLELEERAKLLPRVEDDGVVFFLPIDFQQLKNLCGGTNLLDALRENPKEALLCMGVAVHLVKCSGNGLQLSDVDKVNIRLYNHTETIIALKNLKAAYIKKLVTVRGTVVKVSTVKPLVLALEFKCMKCATVIRRVFSDGKFSPPVSCIIQGCKGRTFTPLRSTAKLIDFQKIRIQELSSAENREEGRVPRTIECELIEDLVDCCIPGEVVTVAGIVKVLNNHMDVGGGKSKSRNQGLYYLYLEAISVRNSKAHVVSENSDASSTDILATGSFSFETFTDKDLKFITEYNSEHGADVFRQILHSFCPSIYGHELVKAGITLALFGAVQKHSMDQNKVPIRGDIHVIIVGNPYNLPIMIHVVHA
;
A
#
# COMPACT_ATOMS: atom_id res chain seq x y z
N MET A 1 -18.59 12.95 62.31
CA MET A 1 -18.15 11.78 61.54
C MET A 1 -18.88 11.76 60.21
N TYR A 2 -18.22 12.21 59.14
CA TYR A 2 -18.59 11.94 57.75
C TYR A 2 -17.28 11.69 57.02
N ALA A 3 -17.17 10.58 56.29
CA ALA A 3 -15.94 10.14 55.67
C ALA A 3 -15.99 10.41 54.16
N ASP A 4 -15.03 11.20 53.66
CA ASP A 4 -14.92 11.50 52.23
C ASP A 4 -14.32 10.32 51.45
N ILE A 5 -15.02 9.91 50.39
CA ILE A 5 -14.58 8.85 49.48
C ILE A 5 -13.74 9.48 48.36
N GLN A 6 -12.42 9.47 48.51
CA GLN A 6 -11.51 9.86 47.44
C GLN A 6 -11.44 8.76 46.36
N LYS A 7 -12.03 9.01 45.18
CA LYS A 7 -11.76 8.22 43.97
C LYS A 7 -10.43 8.65 43.36
N GLY A 8 -9.45 7.73 43.36
CA GLY A 8 -8.13 7.97 42.79
C GLY A 8 -8.15 8.17 41.27
N ARG A 9 -7.32 9.10 40.77
CA ARG A 9 -6.99 9.21 39.35
C ARG A 9 -6.01 8.09 38.96
N PRO A 10 -6.09 7.51 37.75
CA PRO A 10 -5.08 6.55 37.29
C PRO A 10 -3.73 7.26 37.15
N GLY A 11 -2.72 6.75 37.85
CA GLY A 11 -1.39 7.37 37.89
C GLY A 11 -0.66 7.25 36.55
N CYS A 12 -0.11 8.37 36.07
CA CYS A 12 0.85 8.36 34.98
C CYS A 12 2.12 7.61 35.42
N ARG A 13 2.42 6.48 34.78
CA ARG A 13 3.71 5.81 34.95
C ARG A 13 4.78 6.60 34.18
N PRO A 14 5.94 6.92 34.79
CA PRO A 14 7.06 7.49 34.04
C PRO A 14 7.56 6.47 33.01
N VAL A 15 7.89 6.94 31.81
CA VAL A 15 8.50 6.10 30.76
C VAL A 15 10.00 6.00 31.02
N ASP A 16 10.57 4.80 30.86
CA ASP A 16 11.98 4.54 31.15
C ASP A 16 12.92 5.44 30.34
N ALA A 17 13.99 5.91 30.98
CA ALA A 17 14.85 6.96 30.42
C ALA A 17 15.79 6.49 29.29
N ALA A 18 16.17 5.20 29.26
CA ALA A 18 17.09 4.67 28.27
C ALA A 18 16.47 4.52 26.85
N PRO A 19 15.22 4.03 26.68
CA PRO A 19 14.53 4.05 25.38
C PRO A 19 14.42 5.44 24.74
N MET A 20 14.21 6.50 25.53
CA MET A 20 14.01 7.87 25.02
C MET A 20 15.23 8.42 24.27
N ALA A 21 16.45 8.12 24.70
CA ALA A 21 17.66 8.58 24.01
C ALA A 21 17.84 7.93 22.62
N LYS A 22 17.35 6.69 22.43
CA LYS A 22 17.28 6.05 21.09
C LYS A 22 16.15 6.66 20.25
N LEU A 23 14.98 6.87 20.85
CA LEU A 23 13.80 7.46 20.18
C LEU A 23 14.12 8.81 19.54
N MET A 24 14.75 9.73 20.28
CA MET A 24 15.09 11.08 19.80
C MET A 24 15.95 11.08 18.53
N LYS A 25 16.87 10.11 18.39
CA LYS A 25 17.73 9.98 17.19
C LYS A 25 16.96 9.52 15.94
N VAL A 26 15.90 8.73 16.12
CA VAL A 26 15.06 8.23 15.02
C VAL A 26 13.94 9.21 14.68
N TRP A 27 13.39 9.91 15.68
CA TRP A 27 12.21 10.79 15.56
C TRP A 27 12.34 11.80 14.40
N ALA A 28 13.47 12.50 14.29
CA ALA A 28 13.72 13.51 13.27
C ALA A 28 13.69 12.97 11.82
N ARG A 29 13.86 11.65 11.60
CA ARG A 29 13.72 11.03 10.27
C ARG A 29 12.27 10.84 9.83
N TYR A 30 11.36 10.64 10.80
CA TYR A 30 9.94 10.37 10.56
C TYR A 30 9.09 11.65 10.70
N PHE A 31 9.51 12.58 11.56
CA PHE A 31 8.86 13.87 11.79
C PHE A 31 9.81 15.05 11.47
N PRO A 32 10.22 15.23 10.20
CA PRO A 32 11.21 16.25 9.81
C PRO A 32 10.67 17.71 9.83
N GLU A 33 9.38 17.89 10.13
CA GLU A 33 8.78 19.20 10.42
C GLU A 33 9.06 19.66 11.86
N GLU A 34 9.33 18.72 12.76
CA GLU A 34 9.57 18.98 14.18
C GLU A 34 11.07 19.20 14.41
N THR A 35 11.41 20.34 15.01
CA THR A 35 12.81 20.67 15.28
C THR A 35 13.34 19.78 16.40
N GLU A 36 14.60 19.33 16.31
CA GLU A 36 15.26 18.31 17.16
C GLU A 36 15.16 18.52 18.71
N LEU A 37 14.66 19.66 19.18
CA LEU A 37 14.61 20.06 20.58
C LEU A 37 13.28 19.81 21.32
N GLN A 38 12.21 19.37 20.66
CA GLN A 38 10.88 19.24 21.30
C GLN A 38 10.11 17.98 20.87
N VAL A 39 10.47 16.82 21.43
CA VAL A 39 9.48 15.76 21.69
C VAL A 39 8.93 16.02 23.10
N PRO A 40 7.64 16.39 23.27
CA PRO A 40 7.06 16.54 24.59
C PRO A 40 7.12 15.22 25.35
N ALA A 41 7.56 15.25 26.61
CA ALA A 41 7.61 14.05 27.47
C ALA A 41 6.24 13.40 27.76
N ASP A 42 5.16 14.06 27.33
CA ASP A 42 3.75 13.65 27.47
C ASP A 42 3.05 13.48 26.10
N ASP A 43 3.81 13.37 25.00
CA ASP A 43 3.23 13.22 23.64
C ASP A 43 2.51 11.85 23.49
N PRO A 44 1.23 11.81 23.10
CA PRO A 44 0.51 10.55 22.84
C PRO A 44 1.17 9.69 21.76
N ARG A 45 1.89 10.29 20.80
CA ARG A 45 2.64 9.59 19.76
C ARG A 45 3.84 8.85 20.35
N ALA A 46 4.57 9.48 21.27
CA ALA A 46 5.71 8.84 21.95
C ALA A 46 5.25 7.67 22.85
N ARG A 47 4.09 7.79 23.51
CA ARG A 47 3.44 6.67 24.22
C ARG A 47 3.09 5.53 23.28
N LEU A 48 2.42 5.83 22.16
CA LEU A 48 2.06 4.84 21.14
C LEU A 48 3.30 4.09 20.63
N VAL A 49 4.39 4.79 20.32
CA VAL A 49 5.67 4.13 19.94
C VAL A 49 6.17 3.21 21.05
N GLY A 50 6.18 3.66 22.30
CA GLY A 50 6.63 2.85 23.44
C GLY A 50 5.80 1.58 23.66
N ASP A 51 4.49 1.63 23.42
CA ASP A 51 3.62 0.46 23.53
C ASP A 51 3.76 -0.47 22.31
N LEU A 52 3.97 0.07 21.11
CA LEU A 52 4.25 -0.70 19.91
C LEU A 52 5.60 -1.43 19.97
N VAL A 53 6.65 -0.81 20.53
CA VAL A 53 7.96 -1.46 20.73
C VAL A 53 7.81 -2.70 21.62
N LYS A 54 7.16 -2.57 22.80
CA LYS A 54 6.89 -3.71 23.69
C LYS A 54 6.07 -4.81 22.99
N VAL A 55 5.12 -4.43 22.15
CA VAL A 55 4.27 -5.34 21.37
C VAL A 55 5.06 -6.11 20.31
N LEU A 56 6.11 -5.50 19.73
CA LEU A 56 6.96 -6.09 18.70
C LEU A 56 8.14 -6.90 19.27
N GLU A 57 8.56 -6.64 20.52
CA GLU A 57 9.63 -7.37 21.23
C GLU A 57 9.19 -8.75 21.76
N LEU A 58 7.89 -9.07 21.77
CA LEU A 58 7.36 -10.39 22.15
C LEU A 58 7.73 -11.47 21.12
N GLU A 59 8.24 -12.62 21.60
CA GLU A 59 8.94 -13.64 20.79
C GLU A 59 8.17 -14.16 19.56
N GLU A 60 6.86 -14.38 19.67
CA GLU A 60 6.02 -14.84 18.55
C GLU A 60 5.97 -13.83 17.38
N ARG A 61 6.29 -12.57 17.65
CA ARG A 61 6.05 -11.40 16.79
C ARG A 61 7.33 -10.89 16.14
N ALA A 62 8.49 -11.33 16.66
CA ALA A 62 9.79 -11.17 16.02
C ALA A 62 9.82 -11.75 14.58
N LYS A 63 8.92 -12.70 14.25
CA LYS A 63 8.68 -13.22 12.88
C LYS A 63 8.32 -12.15 11.83
N LEU A 64 7.91 -10.94 12.24
CA LEU A 64 7.66 -9.83 11.31
C LEU A 64 8.94 -9.09 10.90
N LEU A 65 10.00 -9.13 11.71
CA LEU A 65 11.24 -8.38 11.45
C LEU A 65 12.04 -8.91 10.24
N PRO A 66 12.10 -10.23 9.96
CA PRO A 66 12.63 -10.77 8.70
C PRO A 66 11.84 -10.38 7.45
N ARG A 67 10.59 -9.91 7.60
CA ARG A 67 9.72 -9.48 6.49
C ARG A 67 9.92 -7.99 6.14
N VAL A 68 10.89 -7.32 6.76
CA VAL A 68 11.33 -5.98 6.32
C VAL A 68 12.19 -6.18 5.08
N GLU A 69 11.53 -6.15 3.92
CA GLU A 69 12.17 -6.22 2.61
C GLU A 69 13.08 -4.99 2.39
N ASP A 70 14.16 -5.22 1.65
CA ASP A 70 15.22 -4.25 1.36
C ASP A 70 15.46 -4.25 -0.15
N ASP A 71 15.03 -3.18 -0.81
CA ASP A 71 15.23 -2.96 -2.25
C ASP A 71 16.57 -2.23 -2.54
N GLY A 72 17.50 -2.25 -1.57
CA GLY A 72 18.81 -1.61 -1.62
C GLY A 72 18.81 -0.09 -1.44
N VAL A 73 17.63 0.55 -1.47
CA VAL A 73 17.44 2.01 -1.32
C VAL A 73 16.36 2.35 -0.28
N VAL A 74 15.34 1.50 -0.13
CA VAL A 74 14.19 1.75 0.75
C VAL A 74 13.84 0.47 1.51
N PHE A 75 13.67 0.60 2.83
CA PHE A 75 13.13 -0.46 3.67
C PHE A 75 11.61 -0.35 3.72
N PHE A 76 10.89 -1.44 3.44
CA PHE A 76 9.45 -1.48 3.64
C PHE A 76 9.00 -2.75 4.35
N LEU A 77 7.87 -2.67 5.06
CA LEU A 77 7.28 -3.78 5.78
C LEU A 77 5.81 -3.96 5.36
N PRO A 78 5.49 -5.01 4.58
CA PRO A 78 4.11 -5.36 4.26
C PRO A 78 3.43 -6.04 5.46
N ILE A 79 2.30 -5.48 5.92
CA ILE A 79 1.54 -5.98 7.08
C ILE A 79 0.06 -6.13 6.71
N ASP A 80 -0.52 -7.30 7.01
CA ASP A 80 -1.97 -7.51 6.93
C ASP A 80 -2.68 -6.77 8.07
N PHE A 81 -3.71 -6.00 7.75
CA PHE A 81 -4.51 -5.30 8.75
C PHE A 81 -5.19 -6.23 9.78
N GLN A 82 -5.60 -7.45 9.39
CA GLN A 82 -6.17 -8.43 10.31
C GLN A 82 -5.11 -8.96 11.29
N GLN A 83 -3.90 -9.24 10.80
CA GLN A 83 -2.76 -9.59 11.66
C GLN A 83 -2.45 -8.45 12.62
N LEU A 84 -2.38 -7.21 12.13
CA LEU A 84 -2.17 -6.02 12.95
C LEU A 84 -3.24 -5.88 14.05
N LYS A 85 -4.52 -6.10 13.73
CA LYS A 85 -5.64 -6.05 14.68
C LYS A 85 -5.48 -7.07 15.80
N ASN A 86 -5.07 -8.29 15.48
CA ASN A 86 -4.81 -9.37 16.45
C ASN A 86 -3.56 -9.08 17.30
N LEU A 87 -2.50 -8.53 16.71
CA LEU A 87 -1.26 -8.17 17.40
C LEU A 87 -1.46 -6.98 18.35
N CYS A 88 -2.18 -5.95 17.91
CA CYS A 88 -2.27 -4.65 18.56
C CYS A 88 -3.56 -4.45 19.39
N GLY A 89 -4.34 -5.51 19.63
CA GLY A 89 -5.65 -5.44 20.32
C GLY A 89 -5.66 -4.87 21.75
N GLY A 90 -4.50 -4.67 22.37
CA GLY A 90 -4.34 -3.97 23.65
C GLY A 90 -3.76 -2.55 23.55
N THR A 91 -3.64 -1.96 22.36
CA THR A 91 -3.01 -0.66 22.12
C THR A 91 -3.94 0.32 21.41
N ASN A 92 -3.72 1.62 21.61
CA ASN A 92 -4.48 2.70 20.97
C ASN A 92 -4.18 2.86 19.46
N LEU A 93 -3.51 1.90 18.82
CA LEU A 93 -3.11 2.01 17.40
C LEU A 93 -4.32 2.09 16.45
N LEU A 94 -5.38 1.33 16.72
CA LEU A 94 -6.55 1.28 15.85
C LEU A 94 -7.31 2.62 15.84
N ASP A 95 -7.40 3.29 17.00
CA ASP A 95 -8.00 4.61 17.11
C ASP A 95 -7.08 5.68 16.47
N ALA A 96 -5.77 5.59 16.70
CA ALA A 96 -4.79 6.48 16.04
C ALA A 96 -4.82 6.36 14.50
N LEU A 97 -4.98 5.14 13.95
CA LEU A 97 -5.17 4.89 12.52
C LEU A 97 -6.50 5.45 11.98
N ARG A 98 -7.54 5.51 12.81
CA ARG A 98 -8.85 6.07 12.45
C ARG A 98 -8.86 7.60 12.46
N GLU A 99 -8.14 8.21 13.39
CA GLU A 99 -8.03 9.67 13.53
C GLU A 99 -6.99 10.28 12.58
N ASN A 100 -5.72 9.85 12.70
CA ASN A 100 -4.57 10.38 11.96
C ASN A 100 -3.69 9.24 11.41
N PRO A 101 -4.11 8.54 10.33
CA PRO A 101 -3.37 7.41 9.79
C PRO A 101 -1.94 7.74 9.36
N LYS A 102 -1.68 8.96 8.85
CA LYS A 102 -0.32 9.40 8.48
C LYS A 102 0.63 9.34 9.67
N GLU A 103 0.21 9.84 10.83
CA GLU A 103 1.02 9.88 12.05
C GLU A 103 1.15 8.48 12.67
N ALA A 104 0.06 7.71 12.72
CA ALA A 104 0.07 6.35 13.25
C ALA A 104 1.02 5.42 12.47
N LEU A 105 1.05 5.53 11.14
CA LEU A 105 2.00 4.80 10.28
C LEU A 105 3.45 5.22 10.53
N LEU A 106 3.72 6.52 10.70
CA LEU A 106 5.06 7.02 11.04
C LEU A 106 5.52 6.52 12.42
N CYS A 107 4.66 6.58 13.44
CA CYS A 107 4.93 6.03 14.77
C CYS A 107 5.26 4.53 14.72
N MET A 108 4.46 3.76 13.99
CA MET A 108 4.71 2.32 13.81
C MET A 108 6.02 2.06 13.05
N GLY A 109 6.36 2.90 12.06
CA GLY A 109 7.65 2.88 11.36
C GLY A 109 8.84 3.14 12.30
N VAL A 110 8.72 4.10 13.22
CA VAL A 110 9.72 4.35 14.28
C VAL A 110 9.86 3.13 15.20
N ALA A 111 8.75 2.50 15.60
CA ALA A 111 8.78 1.32 16.47
C ALA A 111 9.53 0.14 15.80
N VAL A 112 9.20 -0.18 14.55
CA VAL A 112 9.89 -1.23 13.77
C VAL A 112 11.39 -0.92 13.61
N HIS A 113 11.73 0.34 13.32
CA HIS A 113 13.12 0.80 13.20
C HIS A 113 13.90 0.59 14.52
N LEU A 114 13.34 0.96 15.66
CA LEU A 114 13.97 0.81 16.98
C LEU A 114 14.22 -0.66 17.35
N VAL A 115 13.29 -1.55 17.01
CA VAL A 115 13.42 -2.99 17.26
C VAL A 115 14.47 -3.61 16.32
N LYS A 116 14.42 -3.31 15.01
CA LYS A 116 15.42 -3.78 14.01
C LYS A 116 16.85 -3.37 14.40
N CYS A 117 17.05 -2.12 14.83
CA CYS A 117 18.34 -1.62 15.31
C CYS A 117 18.79 -2.19 16.67
N SER A 118 17.86 -2.69 17.49
CA SER A 118 18.20 -3.29 18.80
C SER A 118 18.52 -4.79 18.70
N GLY A 119 17.98 -5.51 17.70
CA GLY A 119 18.21 -6.94 17.50
C GLY A 119 19.54 -7.28 16.81
N ASN A 120 19.95 -6.53 15.77
CA ASN A 120 21.06 -6.92 14.89
C ASN A 120 22.40 -6.20 15.16
N GLY A 121 22.47 -5.28 16.13
CA GLY A 121 23.71 -4.52 16.42
C GLY A 121 24.15 -3.53 15.33
N LEU A 122 23.35 -3.31 14.28
CA LEU A 122 23.58 -2.26 13.28
C LEU A 122 23.53 -0.86 13.93
N GLN A 123 24.31 0.08 13.39
CA GLN A 123 24.24 1.45 13.86
C GLN A 123 22.94 2.12 13.39
N LEU A 124 22.36 2.97 14.24
CA LEU A 124 21.17 3.77 13.88
C LEU A 124 21.41 4.70 12.66
N SER A 125 22.65 4.92 12.25
CA SER A 125 23.01 5.63 11.01
C SER A 125 22.59 4.91 9.74
N ASP A 126 22.59 3.57 9.75
CA ASP A 126 22.73 2.77 8.53
C ASP A 126 21.38 2.32 7.94
N VAL A 127 20.32 2.36 8.74
CA VAL A 127 18.95 2.05 8.31
C VAL A 127 18.23 3.34 7.94
N ASP A 128 17.84 3.47 6.67
CA ASP A 128 17.03 4.60 6.21
C ASP A 128 15.57 4.49 6.72
N LYS A 129 14.68 5.41 6.31
CA LYS A 129 13.27 5.40 6.75
C LYS A 129 12.55 4.10 6.34
N VAL A 130 12.03 3.37 7.33
CA VAL A 130 11.17 2.18 7.11
C VAL A 130 9.74 2.61 6.81
N ASN A 131 9.25 2.28 5.62
CA ASN A 131 7.86 2.46 5.19
C ASN A 131 6.99 1.28 5.62
N ILE A 132 5.75 1.52 6.06
CA ILE A 132 4.81 0.44 6.39
C ILE A 132 3.69 0.38 5.35
N ARG A 133 3.54 -0.80 4.77
CA ARG A 133 2.63 -1.10 3.66
C ARG A 133 1.46 -1.92 4.19
N LEU A 134 0.45 -1.24 4.76
CA LEU A 134 -0.77 -1.89 5.25
C LEU A 134 -1.63 -2.39 4.09
N TYR A 135 -2.00 -3.67 4.10
CA TYR A 135 -2.88 -4.29 3.10
C TYR A 135 -4.06 -5.03 3.76
N ASN A 136 -5.03 -5.47 2.94
CA ASN A 136 -6.22 -6.24 3.38
C ASN A 136 -7.10 -5.55 4.44
N HIS A 137 -7.20 -4.20 4.39
CA HIS A 137 -8.10 -3.44 5.26
C HIS A 137 -9.56 -3.48 4.73
N THR A 138 -10.19 -4.65 4.79
CA THR A 138 -11.56 -4.87 4.25
C THR A 138 -12.60 -3.90 4.82
N GLU A 139 -12.52 -3.55 6.11
CA GLU A 139 -13.41 -2.59 6.78
C GLU A 139 -13.41 -1.17 6.17
N THR A 140 -12.43 -0.80 5.34
CA THR A 140 -12.35 0.52 4.67
C THR A 140 -12.54 0.46 3.15
N ILE A 141 -13.00 -0.67 2.60
CA ILE A 141 -13.29 -0.79 1.17
C ILE A 141 -14.47 0.12 0.80
N ILE A 142 -14.21 1.11 -0.07
CA ILE A 142 -15.16 2.13 -0.48
C ILE A 142 -15.22 2.19 -2.01
N ALA A 143 -16.42 2.02 -2.56
CA ALA A 143 -16.68 2.26 -3.98
C ALA A 143 -16.46 3.73 -4.34
N LEU A 144 -15.91 4.02 -5.52
CA LEU A 144 -15.54 5.39 -5.91
C LEU A 144 -16.75 6.35 -5.92
N LYS A 145 -17.97 5.83 -6.18
CA LYS A 145 -19.23 6.58 -6.03
C LYS A 145 -19.49 7.15 -4.62
N ASN A 146 -18.95 6.52 -3.58
CA ASN A 146 -19.13 6.88 -2.18
C ASN A 146 -17.99 7.73 -1.60
N LEU A 147 -16.88 7.91 -2.33
CA LEU A 147 -15.76 8.72 -1.88
C LEU A 147 -16.15 10.21 -1.87
N LYS A 148 -16.25 10.77 -0.67
CA LYS A 148 -16.75 12.13 -0.37
C LYS A 148 -15.87 12.80 0.68
N ALA A 149 -16.11 14.10 0.92
CA ALA A 149 -15.36 14.92 1.86
C ALA A 149 -15.24 14.34 3.29
N ALA A 150 -16.19 13.51 3.74
CA ALA A 150 -16.16 12.86 5.06
C ALA A 150 -14.97 11.88 5.27
N TYR A 151 -14.28 11.52 4.19
CA TYR A 151 -13.09 10.64 4.20
C TYR A 151 -11.76 11.39 4.05
N ILE A 152 -11.77 12.72 3.93
CA ILE A 152 -10.53 13.53 3.88
C ILE A 152 -9.66 13.23 5.12
N LYS A 153 -8.37 13.02 4.91
CA LYS A 153 -7.35 12.56 5.88
C LYS A 153 -7.54 11.16 6.46
N LYS A 154 -8.59 10.41 6.08
CA LYS A 154 -8.80 9.03 6.55
C LYS A 154 -8.16 8.02 5.60
N LEU A 155 -7.85 6.86 6.16
CA LEU A 155 -7.43 5.67 5.44
C LEU A 155 -8.65 5.06 4.72
N VAL A 156 -8.52 4.84 3.42
CA VAL A 156 -9.54 4.19 2.59
C VAL A 156 -8.90 3.15 1.69
N THR A 157 -9.65 2.09 1.38
CA THR A 157 -9.25 1.09 0.39
C THR A 157 -10.16 1.20 -0.82
N VAL A 158 -9.57 1.34 -2.01
CA VAL A 158 -10.29 1.54 -3.28
C VAL A 158 -9.85 0.47 -4.26
N ARG A 159 -10.82 -0.22 -4.89
CA ARG A 159 -10.55 -1.22 -5.93
C ARG A 159 -11.03 -0.71 -7.28
N GLY A 160 -10.21 -0.86 -8.32
CA GLY A 160 -10.51 -0.35 -9.65
C GLY A 160 -9.51 -0.80 -10.71
N THR A 161 -9.79 -0.49 -11.98
CA THR A 161 -8.89 -0.78 -13.11
C THR A 161 -7.96 0.41 -13.35
N VAL A 162 -6.67 0.17 -13.53
CA VAL A 162 -5.68 1.20 -13.90
C VAL A 162 -5.93 1.63 -15.35
N VAL A 163 -6.30 2.88 -15.57
CA VAL A 163 -6.55 3.44 -16.93
C VAL A 163 -5.32 4.15 -17.47
N LYS A 164 -4.56 4.81 -16.60
CA LYS A 164 -3.41 5.60 -16.98
C LYS A 164 -2.34 5.54 -15.91
N VAL A 165 -1.10 5.36 -16.34
CA VAL A 165 0.11 5.45 -15.52
C VAL A 165 0.94 6.61 -16.07
N SER A 166 1.53 7.44 -15.21
CA SER A 166 2.46 8.49 -15.63
C SER A 166 3.88 7.94 -15.75
N THR A 167 4.74 8.67 -16.46
CA THR A 167 6.19 8.46 -16.31
C THR A 167 6.57 8.67 -14.83
N VAL A 168 7.58 7.94 -14.38
CA VAL A 168 8.27 8.22 -13.10
C VAL A 168 8.88 9.62 -13.16
N LYS A 169 8.86 10.34 -12.04
CA LYS A 169 9.44 11.67 -11.88
C LYS A 169 10.08 11.81 -10.50
N PRO A 170 11.21 12.51 -10.36
CA PRO A 170 11.78 12.80 -9.06
C PRO A 170 10.96 13.87 -8.33
N LEU A 171 10.50 13.58 -7.12
CA LEU A 171 9.88 14.52 -6.19
C LEU A 171 10.93 15.02 -5.19
N VAL A 172 11.02 16.34 -5.00
CA VAL A 172 11.96 16.95 -4.05
C VAL A 172 11.37 16.91 -2.65
N LEU A 173 11.93 16.11 -1.74
CA LEU A 173 11.57 16.11 -0.32
C LEU A 173 12.30 17.16 0.50
N ALA A 174 13.55 17.48 0.16
CA ALA A 174 14.31 18.50 0.87
C ALA A 174 15.23 19.26 -0.08
N LEU A 175 15.43 20.54 0.18
CA LEU A 175 16.26 21.42 -0.63
C LEU A 175 16.85 22.54 0.23
N GLU A 176 18.08 22.93 -0.07
CA GLU A 176 18.76 24.00 0.64
C GLU A 176 18.74 25.30 -0.16
N PHE A 177 18.63 26.41 0.55
CA PHE A 177 18.41 27.73 -0.02
C PHE A 177 19.49 28.70 0.46
N LYS A 178 20.27 29.26 -0.47
CA LYS A 178 21.29 30.26 -0.16
C LYS A 178 20.67 31.66 -0.12
N CYS A 179 20.76 32.34 1.02
CA CYS A 179 20.34 33.73 1.16
C CYS A 179 21.23 34.66 0.33
N MET A 180 20.65 35.48 -0.53
CA MET A 180 21.41 36.38 -1.41
C MET A 180 22.08 37.56 -0.67
N LYS A 181 21.71 37.85 0.59
CA LYS A 181 22.28 38.96 1.37
C LYS A 181 23.42 38.57 2.30
N CYS A 182 23.30 37.45 3.00
CA CYS A 182 24.26 36.99 4.01
C CYS A 182 24.91 35.64 3.68
N ALA A 183 24.70 35.11 2.47
CA ALA A 183 25.19 33.83 1.98
C ALA A 183 24.81 32.56 2.79
N THR A 184 24.07 32.70 3.90
CA THR A 184 23.62 31.59 4.76
C THR A 184 22.78 30.58 3.99
N VAL A 185 23.06 29.31 4.22
CA VAL A 185 22.30 28.18 3.70
C VAL A 185 21.17 27.84 4.67
N ILE A 186 19.96 27.69 4.15
CA ILE A 186 18.74 27.38 4.90
C ILE A 186 18.14 26.11 4.32
N ARG A 187 18.19 25.01 5.07
CA ARG A 187 17.54 23.75 4.68
C ARG A 187 16.02 23.87 4.83
N ARG A 188 15.26 23.36 3.86
CA ARG A 188 13.80 23.24 3.90
C ARG A 188 13.39 21.83 3.50
N VAL A 189 12.33 21.34 4.13
CA VAL A 189 11.70 20.05 3.85
C VAL A 189 10.29 20.30 3.32
N PHE A 190 9.87 19.50 2.34
CA PHE A 190 8.60 19.59 1.62
C PHE A 190 7.79 18.31 1.85
N SER A 191 7.27 18.14 3.07
CA SER A 191 6.47 16.97 3.49
C SER A 191 5.18 16.74 2.69
N ASP A 192 4.70 17.79 2.02
CA ASP A 192 3.50 17.83 1.19
C ASP A 192 3.84 17.90 -0.33
N GLY A 193 5.11 17.77 -0.71
CA GLY A 193 5.60 17.92 -2.08
C GLY A 193 5.49 19.34 -2.68
N LYS A 194 4.89 20.29 -1.96
CA LYS A 194 4.68 21.68 -2.40
C LYS A 194 5.95 22.50 -2.23
N PHE A 195 6.58 22.83 -3.36
CA PHE A 195 7.74 23.72 -3.38
C PHE A 195 7.40 25.09 -2.75
N SER A 196 8.07 25.40 -1.64
CA SER A 196 7.82 26.60 -0.83
C SER A 196 9.15 27.19 -0.33
N PRO A 197 9.72 28.21 -1.02
CA PRO A 197 10.99 28.81 -0.62
C PRO A 197 10.87 29.57 0.72
N PRO A 198 11.97 29.77 1.46
CA PRO A 198 11.95 30.56 2.68
C PRO A 198 11.41 31.99 2.45
N VAL A 199 10.56 32.47 3.35
CA VAL A 199 9.99 33.83 3.31
C VAL A 199 10.97 34.86 3.90
N SER A 200 11.76 34.45 4.89
CA SER A 200 12.73 35.27 5.63
C SER A 200 13.97 34.46 5.99
N CYS A 201 15.08 35.16 6.26
CA CYS A 201 16.33 34.56 6.67
C CYS A 201 16.30 34.17 8.16
N ILE A 202 16.93 33.05 8.52
CA ILE A 202 17.01 32.56 9.91
C ILE A 202 17.96 33.38 10.80
N ILE A 203 18.95 34.07 10.21
CA ILE A 203 19.92 34.87 10.97
C ILE A 203 19.28 36.15 11.51
N GLN A 204 19.35 36.31 12.84
CA GLN A 204 18.98 37.54 13.54
C GLN A 204 19.76 38.73 12.97
N GLY A 205 19.03 39.75 12.53
CA GLY A 205 19.58 40.94 11.85
C GLY A 205 19.56 40.87 10.31
N CYS A 206 19.44 39.71 9.67
CA CYS A 206 19.41 39.63 8.21
C CYS A 206 18.00 39.81 7.62
N LYS A 207 17.73 40.99 7.04
CA LYS A 207 16.48 41.28 6.29
C LYS A 207 16.50 40.69 4.86
N GLY A 208 16.95 39.45 4.71
CA GLY A 208 16.95 38.69 3.45
C GLY A 208 15.57 38.12 3.12
N ARG A 209 15.11 38.32 1.88
CA ARG A 209 13.85 37.77 1.33
C ARG A 209 14.03 37.06 -0.02
N THR A 210 15.25 37.03 -0.55
CA THR A 210 15.59 36.44 -1.85
C THR A 210 16.56 35.30 -1.62
N PHE A 211 16.19 34.11 -2.08
CA PHE A 211 16.90 32.87 -1.81
C PHE A 211 17.09 32.08 -3.10
N THR A 212 18.32 31.60 -3.32
CA THR A 212 18.66 30.79 -4.48
C THR A 212 18.66 29.31 -4.08
N PRO A 213 17.87 28.44 -4.74
CA PRO A 213 17.86 27.00 -4.46
C PRO A 213 19.17 26.34 -4.91
N LEU A 214 19.81 25.61 -3.99
CA LEU A 214 21.00 24.80 -4.23
C LEU A 214 20.60 23.41 -4.72
N ARG A 215 20.36 23.28 -6.04
CA ARG A 215 19.86 22.05 -6.66
C ARG A 215 20.73 20.81 -6.40
N SER A 216 22.03 20.97 -6.17
CA SER A 216 22.96 19.88 -5.82
C SER A 216 22.73 19.25 -4.45
N THR A 217 21.95 19.88 -3.57
CA THR A 217 21.63 19.39 -2.21
C THR A 217 20.21 18.82 -2.09
N ALA A 218 19.53 18.63 -3.22
CA ALA A 218 18.17 18.13 -3.25
C ALA A 218 18.10 16.66 -2.80
N LYS A 219 17.32 16.35 -1.76
CA LYS A 219 16.90 14.96 -1.49
C LYS A 219 15.67 14.68 -2.37
N LEU A 220 15.83 13.73 -3.29
CA LEU A 220 14.81 13.29 -4.23
C LEU A 220 14.25 11.92 -3.80
N ILE A 221 13.00 11.65 -4.17
CA ILE A 221 12.38 10.32 -4.14
C ILE A 221 11.64 10.10 -5.47
N ASP A 222 11.45 8.84 -5.86
CA ASP A 222 10.64 8.53 -7.03
C ASP A 222 9.15 8.70 -6.75
N PHE A 223 8.46 9.27 -7.74
CA PHE A 223 7.05 9.63 -7.68
C PHE A 223 6.36 9.34 -9.01
N GLN A 224 5.17 8.74 -8.92
CA GLN A 224 4.36 8.39 -10.08
C GLN A 224 2.88 8.65 -9.79
N LYS A 225 2.12 9.00 -10.83
CA LYS A 225 0.67 9.15 -10.75
C LYS A 225 -0.02 8.08 -11.55
N ILE A 226 -0.96 7.39 -10.93
CA ILE A 226 -1.87 6.46 -11.61
C ILE A 226 -3.29 7.00 -11.55
N ARG A 227 -4.11 6.62 -12.53
CA ARG A 227 -5.55 6.91 -12.54
C ARG A 227 -6.32 5.60 -12.56
N ILE A 228 -7.13 5.40 -11.52
CA ILE A 228 -7.93 4.20 -11.30
C ILE A 228 -9.39 4.52 -11.65
N GLN A 229 -10.05 3.61 -12.35
CA GLN A 229 -11.46 3.67 -12.72
C GLN A 229 -12.28 2.65 -11.92
N GLU A 230 -13.50 3.02 -11.57
CA GLU A 230 -14.44 2.18 -10.84
C GLU A 230 -14.73 0.87 -11.60
N LEU A 231 -14.61 -0.26 -10.91
CA LEU A 231 -15.00 -1.57 -11.45
C LEU A 231 -16.50 -1.61 -11.67
N SER A 232 -16.93 -1.74 -12.93
CA SER A 232 -18.32 -2.05 -13.26
C SER A 232 -18.59 -3.55 -13.06
N SER A 233 -18.91 -3.98 -11.84
CA SER A 233 -19.58 -5.28 -11.67
C SER A 233 -20.99 -5.21 -12.26
N ALA A 234 -21.50 -6.34 -12.75
CA ALA A 234 -22.80 -6.40 -13.44
C ALA A 234 -23.96 -5.83 -12.60
N GLU A 235 -23.90 -5.99 -11.28
CA GLU A 235 -24.91 -5.51 -10.32
C GLU A 235 -24.83 -4.01 -9.99
N ASN A 236 -23.69 -3.35 -10.23
CA ASN A 236 -23.45 -1.95 -9.85
C ASN A 236 -23.34 -0.98 -11.04
N ARG A 237 -23.63 -1.44 -12.26
CA ARG A 237 -23.50 -0.66 -13.48
C ARG A 237 -24.70 0.28 -13.65
N GLU A 238 -24.56 1.53 -13.20
CA GLU A 238 -25.47 2.62 -13.58
C GLU A 238 -25.41 2.82 -15.11
N GLU A 239 -26.43 2.32 -15.83
CA GLU A 239 -26.48 2.36 -17.29
C GLU A 239 -26.41 3.79 -17.84
N GLY A 240 -25.68 3.98 -18.95
CA GLY A 240 -25.48 5.29 -19.58
C GLY A 240 -24.49 6.24 -18.87
N ARG A 241 -23.99 5.90 -17.67
CA ARG A 241 -23.05 6.75 -16.93
C ARG A 241 -21.58 6.46 -17.28
N VAL A 242 -20.79 7.52 -17.46
CA VAL A 242 -19.32 7.42 -17.51
C VAL A 242 -18.78 6.98 -16.14
N PRO A 243 -18.03 5.86 -16.03
CA PRO A 243 -17.54 5.39 -14.74
C PRO A 243 -16.58 6.39 -14.09
N ARG A 244 -16.61 6.46 -12.75
CA ARG A 244 -15.81 7.43 -11.99
C ARG A 244 -14.34 7.05 -12.00
N THR A 245 -13.47 8.05 -11.95
CA THR A 245 -12.01 7.87 -11.84
C THR A 245 -11.44 8.67 -10.68
N ILE A 246 -10.40 8.13 -10.05
CA ILE A 246 -9.60 8.80 -9.02
C ILE A 246 -8.12 8.80 -9.42
N GLU A 247 -7.38 9.84 -9.04
CA GLU A 247 -5.92 9.85 -9.14
C GLU A 247 -5.30 9.34 -7.84
N CYS A 248 -4.31 8.46 -7.97
CA CYS A 248 -3.51 7.97 -6.85
C CYS A 248 -2.04 8.33 -7.09
N GLU A 249 -1.38 8.79 -6.02
CA GLU A 249 0.03 9.14 -6.01
C GLU A 249 0.82 7.99 -5.37
N LEU A 250 1.78 7.45 -6.12
CA LEU A 250 2.69 6.39 -5.74
C LEU A 250 4.07 6.99 -5.47
N ILE A 251 4.76 6.46 -4.45
CA ILE A 251 6.00 7.02 -3.91
C ILE A 251 6.94 5.86 -3.56
N GLU A 252 8.24 6.04 -3.83
CA GLU A 252 9.30 5.09 -3.46
C GLU A 252 8.99 3.69 -4.04
N ASP A 253 9.01 2.62 -3.23
CA ASP A 253 8.79 1.22 -3.61
C ASP A 253 7.42 0.91 -4.27
N LEU A 254 6.45 1.84 -4.26
CA LEU A 254 5.19 1.69 -4.99
C LEU A 254 5.25 2.15 -6.45
N VAL A 255 6.37 2.73 -6.90
CA VAL A 255 6.51 3.18 -8.28
C VAL A 255 6.69 1.98 -9.24
N ASP A 256 6.13 2.08 -10.44
CA ASP A 256 6.15 1.06 -11.51
C ASP A 256 5.50 -0.30 -11.16
N CYS A 257 4.79 -0.39 -10.02
CA CYS A 257 4.15 -1.62 -9.55
C CYS A 257 2.90 -2.07 -10.34
N CYS A 258 2.41 -1.29 -11.32
CA CYS A 258 1.15 -1.60 -12.01
C CYS A 258 1.10 -1.08 -13.45
N ILE A 259 0.43 -1.86 -14.31
CA ILE A 259 0.34 -1.65 -15.75
C ILE A 259 -1.09 -1.19 -16.12
N PRO A 260 -1.29 -0.32 -17.13
CA PRO A 260 -2.61 -0.01 -17.65
C PRO A 260 -3.41 -1.27 -18.06
N GLY A 261 -4.68 -1.34 -17.65
CA GLY A 261 -5.56 -2.49 -17.84
C GLY A 261 -5.65 -3.43 -16.63
N GLU A 262 -4.75 -3.33 -15.66
CA GLU A 262 -4.77 -4.19 -14.47
C GLU A 262 -5.81 -3.75 -13.44
N VAL A 263 -6.40 -4.72 -12.73
CA VAL A 263 -7.34 -4.46 -11.63
C VAL A 263 -6.57 -4.43 -10.32
N VAL A 264 -6.48 -3.26 -9.70
CA VAL A 264 -5.72 -3.06 -8.46
C VAL A 264 -6.63 -2.71 -7.28
N THR A 265 -6.18 -3.09 -6.09
CA THR A 265 -6.70 -2.65 -4.80
C THR A 265 -5.65 -1.74 -4.18
N VAL A 266 -5.98 -0.47 -3.95
CA VAL A 266 -5.08 0.52 -3.37
C VAL A 266 -5.62 0.96 -2.01
N ALA A 267 -4.82 0.78 -0.97
CA ALA A 267 -5.07 1.39 0.33
C ALA A 267 -4.29 2.71 0.41
N GLY A 268 -4.92 3.78 0.88
CA GLY A 268 -4.29 5.10 0.91
C GLY A 268 -5.05 6.15 1.71
N ILE A 269 -4.43 7.33 1.86
CA ILE A 269 -5.02 8.46 2.60
C ILE A 269 -5.65 9.43 1.61
N VAL A 270 -6.92 9.79 1.83
CA VAL A 270 -7.61 10.77 0.97
C VAL A 270 -7.05 12.16 1.23
N LYS A 271 -6.38 12.73 0.23
CA LYS A 271 -5.92 14.11 0.21
C LYS A 271 -6.77 14.96 -0.73
N VAL A 272 -6.56 16.28 -0.60
CA VAL A 272 -7.32 17.29 -1.33
C VAL A 272 -6.35 18.22 -2.05
N LEU A 273 -6.54 18.39 -3.34
CA LEU A 273 -5.91 19.43 -4.14
C LEU A 273 -6.90 20.59 -4.29
N ASN A 274 -6.53 21.77 -3.81
CA ASN A 274 -7.29 22.99 -4.10
C ASN A 274 -7.04 23.36 -5.56
N ASN A 275 -8.08 23.34 -6.39
CA ASN A 275 -7.97 23.67 -7.79
C ASN A 275 -8.03 25.19 -8.00
N HIS A 276 -7.01 25.90 -7.51
CA HIS A 276 -6.82 27.32 -7.81
C HIS A 276 -6.29 27.50 -9.24
N MET A 277 -7.07 27.05 -10.23
CA MET A 277 -6.72 27.28 -11.63
C MET A 277 -6.92 28.76 -11.96
N ASP A 278 -5.84 29.42 -12.38
CA ASP A 278 -5.91 30.62 -13.22
C ASP A 278 -6.38 30.24 -14.64
N VAL A 279 -7.62 29.73 -14.78
CA VAL A 279 -8.26 29.59 -16.10
C VAL A 279 -8.71 30.97 -16.58
N GLY A 280 -7.84 31.61 -17.35
CA GLY A 280 -8.19 32.78 -18.16
C GLY A 280 -8.22 34.10 -17.38
N GLY A 281 -7.55 35.11 -17.93
CA GLY A 281 -7.51 36.45 -17.34
C GLY A 281 -8.89 37.12 -17.31
N GLY A 282 -9.54 37.13 -16.15
CA GLY A 282 -10.77 37.87 -15.88
C GLY A 282 -10.68 38.57 -14.53
N LYS A 283 -10.89 39.89 -14.50
CA LYS A 283 -10.87 40.70 -13.26
C LYS A 283 -12.15 40.50 -12.43
N SER A 284 -12.41 39.30 -11.94
CA SER A 284 -13.46 39.05 -10.94
C SER A 284 -13.07 37.90 -10.01
N LYS A 285 -12.50 38.25 -8.86
CA LYS A 285 -12.22 37.28 -7.78
C LYS A 285 -13.53 36.92 -7.06
N SER A 286 -14.33 36.05 -7.66
CA SER A 286 -15.37 35.34 -6.92
C SER A 286 -14.71 34.47 -5.85
N ARG A 287 -14.83 34.89 -4.59
CA ARG A 287 -14.01 34.39 -3.48
C ARG A 287 -14.32 32.94 -3.06
N ASN A 288 -15.39 32.35 -3.62
CA ASN A 288 -16.05 31.14 -3.14
C ASN A 288 -16.34 30.09 -4.24
N GLN A 289 -15.43 29.85 -5.19
CA GLN A 289 -15.46 28.63 -6.02
C GLN A 289 -14.25 27.74 -5.74
N GLY A 290 -14.14 27.30 -4.48
CA GLY A 290 -13.19 26.27 -4.06
C GLY A 290 -13.62 24.90 -4.55
N LEU A 291 -13.41 24.61 -5.84
CA LEU A 291 -13.48 23.25 -6.36
C LEU A 291 -12.24 22.48 -5.89
N TYR A 292 -12.50 21.40 -5.15
CA TYR A 292 -11.49 20.58 -4.51
C TYR A 292 -11.45 19.21 -5.19
N TYR A 293 -10.31 18.83 -5.76
CA TYR A 293 -10.11 17.48 -6.29
C TYR A 293 -9.62 16.56 -5.19
N LEU A 294 -10.33 15.45 -4.98
CA LEU A 294 -9.88 14.36 -4.11
C LEU A 294 -8.90 13.49 -4.88
N TYR A 295 -7.78 13.16 -4.24
CA TYR A 295 -6.80 12.18 -4.72
C TYR A 295 -6.36 11.30 -3.55
N LEU A 296 -5.75 10.16 -3.87
CA LEU A 296 -5.31 9.17 -2.88
C LEU A 296 -3.78 9.17 -2.79
N GLU A 297 -3.22 9.42 -1.61
CA GLU A 297 -1.81 9.11 -1.34
C GLU A 297 -1.73 7.61 -1.02
N ALA A 298 -1.11 6.82 -1.89
CA ALA A 298 -1.09 5.37 -1.74
C ALA A 298 -0.14 4.92 -0.62
N ILE A 299 -0.66 4.08 0.27
CA ILE A 299 0.10 3.37 1.30
C ILE A 299 0.47 1.98 0.81
N SER A 300 -0.42 1.28 0.10
CA SER A 300 -0.12 0.01 -0.56
C SER A 300 -0.92 -0.15 -1.85
N VAL A 301 -0.37 -0.93 -2.77
CA VAL A 301 -1.02 -1.36 -4.01
C VAL A 301 -0.95 -2.89 -4.07
N ARG A 302 -2.07 -3.54 -4.39
CA ARG A 302 -2.14 -4.98 -4.68
C ARG A 302 -2.81 -5.21 -6.01
N ASN A 303 -2.23 -6.06 -6.86
CA ASN A 303 -2.86 -6.53 -8.09
C ASN A 303 -3.89 -7.62 -7.76
N SER A 304 -5.08 -7.57 -8.36
CA SER A 304 -6.16 -8.53 -8.11
C SER A 304 -5.90 -9.90 -8.75
N LYS A 305 -4.92 -10.02 -9.66
CA LYS A 305 -4.44 -11.32 -10.15
C LYS A 305 -3.67 -12.14 -9.11
N ALA A 306 -3.42 -11.58 -7.92
CA ALA A 306 -2.67 -12.20 -6.83
C ALA A 306 -3.53 -12.35 -5.54
N HIS A 307 -4.85 -12.57 -5.66
CA HIS A 307 -5.74 -12.47 -4.48
C HIS A 307 -7.10 -13.20 -4.53
N VAL A 308 -7.09 -14.54 -4.52
CA VAL A 308 -8.02 -15.36 -3.70
C VAL A 308 -7.32 -15.73 -2.37
N VAL A 309 -8.05 -16.26 -1.38
CA VAL A 309 -7.70 -16.31 0.07
C VAL A 309 -8.13 -17.68 0.68
N SER A 310 -7.61 -18.20 1.79
CA SER A 310 -6.87 -17.59 2.92
C SER A 310 -6.00 -18.59 3.73
N GLU A 311 -5.22 -18.06 4.68
CA GLU A 311 -4.86 -18.69 5.97
C GLU A 311 -4.08 -20.04 6.01
N ASN A 312 -2.73 -19.94 6.04
CA ASN A 312 -1.87 -20.29 7.22
C ASN A 312 -0.44 -20.80 6.85
N SER A 313 0.49 -20.59 7.79
CA SER A 313 1.82 -21.25 7.97
C SER A 313 2.95 -20.99 6.95
N ASP A 314 3.83 -20.04 7.32
CA ASP A 314 5.30 -20.19 7.53
C ASP A 314 6.18 -21.09 6.63
N ALA A 315 6.75 -20.47 5.58
CA ALA A 315 8.15 -20.53 5.14
C ALA A 315 8.96 -21.87 5.13
N SER A 316 9.45 -22.29 3.96
CA SER A 316 10.81 -21.91 3.47
C SER A 316 11.32 -22.70 2.24
N SER A 317 11.75 -21.99 1.19
CA SER A 317 12.92 -22.31 0.35
C SER A 317 13.15 -21.23 -0.72
N THR A 318 14.41 -21.00 -1.10
CA THR A 318 14.86 -19.89 -1.96
C THR A 318 14.81 -20.18 -3.46
N ASP A 319 15.10 -19.12 -4.24
CA ASP A 319 15.62 -19.14 -5.62
C ASP A 319 14.66 -19.36 -6.81
N ILE A 320 13.90 -18.30 -7.14
CA ILE A 320 13.83 -17.81 -8.55
C ILE A 320 13.87 -16.27 -8.54
N LEU A 321 14.96 -15.68 -9.04
CA LEU A 321 15.08 -14.23 -9.23
C LEU A 321 14.55 -13.77 -10.60
N ALA A 322 13.94 -12.59 -10.59
CA ALA A 322 13.82 -11.63 -11.70
C ALA A 322 13.16 -12.09 -13.02
N THR A 323 11.87 -11.79 -13.17
CA THR A 323 11.36 -10.76 -14.12
C THR A 323 9.91 -10.43 -13.73
N GLY A 324 9.50 -9.16 -13.83
CA GLY A 324 8.26 -8.65 -13.23
C GLY A 324 6.97 -9.38 -13.64
N SER A 325 6.38 -10.11 -12.70
CA SER A 325 4.96 -10.45 -12.65
C SER A 325 4.62 -10.77 -11.19
N PHE A 326 3.74 -9.99 -10.57
CA PHE A 326 3.30 -10.23 -9.19
C PHE A 326 2.77 -11.66 -9.08
N SER A 327 3.38 -12.43 -8.18
CA SER A 327 3.20 -13.88 -8.14
C SER A 327 1.78 -14.28 -7.76
N PHE A 328 1.39 -15.45 -8.26
CA PHE A 328 0.21 -16.24 -7.87
C PHE A 328 -0.06 -16.20 -6.36
N GLU A 329 -1.32 -16.50 -6.01
CA GLU A 329 -1.68 -17.00 -4.68
C GLU A 329 -0.67 -18.05 -4.24
N THR A 330 0.09 -17.72 -3.19
CA THR A 330 1.07 -18.65 -2.63
C THR A 330 0.31 -19.75 -1.92
N PHE A 331 0.14 -20.89 -2.59
CA PHE A 331 -0.37 -22.13 -2.00
C PHE A 331 0.29 -22.34 -0.63
N THR A 332 -0.50 -22.56 0.41
CA THR A 332 0.07 -22.85 1.73
C THR A 332 0.75 -24.22 1.70
N ASP A 333 1.66 -24.47 2.64
CA ASP A 333 2.25 -25.78 2.85
C ASP A 333 1.20 -26.90 3.02
N LYS A 334 0.00 -26.56 3.51
CA LYS A 334 -1.12 -27.50 3.64
C LYS A 334 -1.76 -27.79 2.29
N ASP A 335 -1.96 -26.77 1.46
CA ASP A 335 -2.53 -26.92 0.11
C ASP A 335 -1.58 -27.71 -0.78
N LEU A 336 -0.27 -27.43 -0.72
CA LEU A 336 0.76 -28.20 -1.45
C LEU A 336 0.77 -29.67 -1.03
N LYS A 337 0.73 -29.95 0.29
CA LYS A 337 0.62 -31.33 0.82
C LYS A 337 -0.66 -32.01 0.33
N PHE A 338 -1.81 -31.34 0.45
CA PHE A 338 -3.09 -31.84 -0.03
C PHE A 338 -3.05 -32.17 -1.54
N ILE A 339 -2.48 -31.29 -2.38
CA ILE A 339 -2.32 -31.54 -3.82
C ILE A 339 -1.47 -32.80 -4.08
N THR A 340 -0.36 -32.98 -3.35
CA THR A 340 0.49 -34.17 -3.50
C THR A 340 -0.18 -35.45 -3.01
N GLU A 341 -0.88 -35.39 -1.87
CA GLU A 341 -1.60 -36.51 -1.24
C GLU A 341 -2.77 -36.95 -2.14
N TYR A 342 -3.63 -36.02 -2.52
CA TYR A 342 -4.78 -36.23 -3.41
C TYR A 342 -4.34 -36.84 -4.77
N ASN A 343 -3.25 -36.36 -5.37
CA ASN A 343 -2.71 -36.92 -6.60
C ASN A 343 -2.12 -38.33 -6.40
N SER A 344 -1.56 -38.64 -5.22
CA SER A 344 -1.05 -39.97 -4.91
C SER A 344 -2.17 -41.01 -4.66
N GLU A 345 -3.28 -40.60 -4.04
CA GLU A 345 -4.44 -41.45 -3.78
C GLU A 345 -5.30 -41.68 -5.02
N HIS A 346 -5.56 -40.63 -5.79
CA HIS A 346 -6.57 -40.62 -6.86
C HIS A 346 -5.96 -40.56 -8.28
N GLY A 347 -4.63 -40.73 -8.41
CA GLY A 347 -3.83 -40.47 -9.62
C GLY A 347 -4.39 -40.99 -10.96
N ALA A 348 -5.10 -42.13 -10.95
CA ALA A 348 -5.72 -42.68 -12.17
C ALA A 348 -6.98 -41.91 -12.64
N ASP A 349 -7.72 -41.30 -11.72
CA ASP A 349 -9.03 -40.67 -11.96
C ASP A 349 -9.05 -39.14 -11.73
N VAL A 350 -7.91 -38.52 -11.39
CA VAL A 350 -7.82 -37.06 -11.09
C VAL A 350 -8.52 -36.20 -12.14
N PHE A 351 -8.29 -36.46 -13.43
CA PHE A 351 -8.94 -35.71 -14.51
C PHE A 351 -10.47 -35.85 -14.47
N ARG A 352 -10.99 -37.04 -14.19
CA ARG A 352 -12.43 -37.29 -14.04
C ARG A 352 -12.99 -36.59 -12.81
N GLN A 353 -12.26 -36.54 -11.69
CA GLN A 353 -12.72 -35.84 -10.50
C GLN A 353 -12.74 -34.31 -10.70
N ILE A 354 -11.70 -33.73 -11.29
CA ILE A 354 -11.69 -32.31 -11.69
C ILE A 354 -12.87 -32.03 -12.64
N LEU A 355 -13.09 -32.88 -13.63
CA LEU A 355 -14.20 -32.75 -14.58
C LEU A 355 -15.60 -32.73 -13.93
N HIS A 356 -15.81 -33.53 -12.87
CA HIS A 356 -17.07 -33.54 -12.12
C HIS A 356 -17.21 -32.39 -11.12
N SER A 357 -16.09 -31.87 -10.60
CA SER A 357 -16.07 -30.60 -9.86
C SER A 357 -16.40 -29.39 -10.74
N PHE A 358 -16.17 -29.50 -12.06
CA PHE A 358 -16.42 -28.42 -13.01
C PHE A 358 -17.91 -28.32 -13.40
N CYS A 359 -18.54 -27.18 -13.06
CA CYS A 359 -19.97 -26.92 -13.25
C CYS A 359 -20.86 -28.08 -12.75
N PRO A 360 -20.85 -28.42 -11.45
CA PRO A 360 -21.52 -29.62 -10.92
C PRO A 360 -23.05 -29.55 -11.03
N SER A 361 -23.60 -28.34 -11.17
CA SER A 361 -25.02 -28.08 -11.46
C SER A 361 -25.47 -28.56 -12.85
N ILE A 362 -24.55 -28.84 -13.77
CA ILE A 362 -24.84 -29.25 -15.14
C ILE A 362 -24.59 -30.75 -15.27
N TYR A 363 -25.67 -31.50 -15.43
CA TYR A 363 -25.65 -32.95 -15.60
C TYR A 363 -25.14 -33.34 -17.01
N GLY A 364 -24.29 -34.38 -17.07
CA GLY A 364 -23.75 -34.91 -18.32
C GLY A 364 -22.77 -33.95 -19.01
N HIS A 365 -22.76 -33.97 -20.35
CA HIS A 365 -21.86 -33.19 -21.20
C HIS A 365 -20.36 -33.31 -20.87
N GLU A 366 -19.92 -34.49 -20.38
CA GLU A 366 -18.54 -34.73 -19.93
C GLU A 366 -17.48 -34.31 -20.98
N LEU A 367 -17.69 -34.59 -22.27
CA LEU A 367 -16.78 -34.17 -23.35
C LEU A 367 -16.66 -32.63 -23.51
N VAL A 368 -17.77 -31.90 -23.35
CA VAL A 368 -17.78 -30.44 -23.48
C VAL A 368 -17.10 -29.81 -22.27
N LYS A 369 -17.41 -30.30 -21.06
CA LYS A 369 -16.71 -29.92 -19.83
C LYS A 369 -15.21 -30.19 -19.93
N ALA A 370 -14.81 -31.33 -20.51
CA ALA A 370 -13.40 -31.71 -20.65
C ALA A 370 -12.66 -30.76 -21.60
N GLY A 371 -13.27 -30.40 -22.73
CA GLY A 371 -12.73 -29.38 -23.64
C GLY A 371 -12.52 -28.03 -22.98
N ILE A 372 -13.50 -27.55 -22.19
CA ILE A 372 -13.39 -26.29 -21.45
C ILE A 372 -12.30 -26.39 -20.36
N THR A 373 -12.29 -27.47 -19.59
CA THR A 373 -11.32 -27.70 -18.50
C THR A 373 -9.89 -27.68 -19.03
N LEU A 374 -9.63 -28.39 -20.14
CA LEU A 374 -8.32 -28.37 -20.82
C LEU A 374 -7.95 -26.99 -21.37
N ALA A 375 -8.93 -26.21 -21.84
CA ALA A 375 -8.69 -24.84 -22.29
C ALA A 375 -8.40 -23.85 -21.14
N LEU A 376 -8.92 -24.10 -19.94
CA LEU A 376 -8.61 -23.32 -18.73
C LEU A 376 -7.21 -23.62 -18.19
N PHE A 377 -6.76 -24.88 -18.22
CA PHE A 377 -5.37 -25.23 -17.90
C PHE A 377 -4.38 -24.72 -18.96
N GLY A 378 -4.79 -24.69 -20.24
CA GLY A 378 -3.95 -24.28 -21.36
C GLY A 378 -2.80 -25.25 -21.64
N ALA A 379 -1.92 -24.86 -22.57
CA ALA A 379 -0.67 -25.58 -22.83
C ALA A 379 0.53 -24.64 -22.67
N VAL A 380 1.69 -25.21 -22.35
CA VAL A 380 2.95 -24.46 -22.21
C VAL A 380 3.30 -23.79 -23.54
N GLN A 381 3.45 -22.47 -23.53
CA GLN A 381 3.94 -21.71 -24.67
C GLN A 381 5.36 -22.14 -25.03
N LYS A 382 5.59 -22.48 -26.30
CA LYS A 382 6.90 -22.91 -26.81
C LYS A 382 7.43 -21.87 -27.79
N HIS A 383 8.73 -21.88 -28.06
CA HIS A 383 9.33 -21.09 -29.12
C HIS A 383 9.82 -22.01 -30.24
N SER A 384 9.77 -21.56 -31.49
CA SER A 384 10.45 -22.27 -32.58
C SER A 384 11.95 -22.37 -32.31
N MET A 385 12.56 -23.44 -32.82
CA MET A 385 14.01 -23.69 -32.77
C MET A 385 14.79 -22.81 -33.77
N ASP A 386 14.09 -22.06 -34.63
CA ASP A 386 14.68 -21.13 -35.58
C ASP A 386 15.31 -19.89 -34.92
N GLN A 387 16.22 -19.23 -35.65
CA GLN A 387 16.92 -18.02 -35.18
C GLN A 387 15.97 -16.90 -34.70
N ASN A 388 14.76 -16.80 -35.27
CA ASN A 388 13.76 -15.80 -34.88
C ASN A 388 12.94 -16.15 -33.62
N LYS A 389 13.09 -17.34 -33.02
CA LYS A 389 12.41 -17.79 -31.79
C LYS A 389 10.91 -17.45 -31.73
N VAL A 390 10.19 -17.61 -32.85
CA VAL A 390 8.77 -17.22 -32.96
C VAL A 390 7.95 -17.96 -31.90
N PRO A 391 7.12 -17.27 -31.10
CA PRO A 391 6.30 -17.91 -30.08
C PRO A 391 5.20 -18.76 -30.73
N ILE A 392 5.22 -20.05 -30.41
CA ILE A 392 4.16 -21.03 -30.72
C ILE A 392 3.14 -20.94 -29.59
N ARG A 393 1.91 -20.57 -29.97
CA ARG A 393 0.77 -20.37 -29.10
C ARG A 393 0.44 -21.63 -28.27
N GLY A 394 0.32 -21.47 -26.95
CA GLY A 394 -0.15 -22.50 -26.02
C GLY A 394 -1.65 -22.45 -25.70
N ASP A 395 -2.30 -21.28 -25.86
CA ASP A 395 -3.70 -21.11 -25.49
C ASP A 395 -4.66 -21.87 -26.42
N ILE A 396 -5.62 -22.61 -25.87
CA ILE A 396 -6.60 -23.37 -26.66
C ILE A 396 -7.87 -22.50 -26.82
N HIS A 397 -8.33 -22.29 -28.06
CA HIS A 397 -9.68 -21.77 -28.30
C HIS A 397 -10.63 -22.94 -28.55
N VAL A 398 -11.74 -22.96 -27.82
CA VAL A 398 -12.80 -23.96 -27.96
C VAL A 398 -14.04 -23.27 -28.52
N ILE A 399 -14.58 -23.79 -29.62
CA ILE A 399 -15.91 -23.43 -30.11
C ILE A 399 -16.88 -24.54 -29.73
N ILE A 400 -18.01 -24.17 -29.13
CA ILE A 400 -19.08 -25.09 -28.75
C ILE A 400 -20.28 -24.76 -29.64
N VAL A 401 -20.79 -25.75 -30.37
CA VAL A 401 -21.95 -25.62 -31.25
C VAL A 401 -23.03 -26.55 -30.75
N GLY A 402 -24.26 -26.05 -30.60
CA GLY A 402 -25.39 -26.84 -30.12
C GLY A 402 -26.69 -26.04 -30.07
N ASN A 403 -27.75 -26.70 -29.60
CA ASN A 403 -29.09 -26.12 -29.57
C ASN A 403 -29.18 -24.93 -28.60
N PRO A 404 -29.95 -23.86 -28.95
CA PRO A 404 -29.95 -22.60 -28.22
C PRO A 404 -30.44 -22.69 -26.76
N TYR A 405 -31.17 -23.75 -26.40
CA TYR A 405 -31.71 -23.94 -25.05
C TYR A 405 -30.72 -24.52 -24.04
N ASN A 406 -29.70 -25.28 -24.47
CA ASN A 406 -28.80 -26.01 -23.55
C ASN A 406 -27.44 -25.32 -23.34
N LEU A 407 -26.97 -24.54 -24.34
CA LEU A 407 -25.64 -23.92 -24.31
C LEU A 407 -25.44 -22.75 -23.34
N PRO A 408 -26.41 -21.82 -23.13
CA PRO A 408 -26.16 -20.58 -22.38
C PRO A 408 -25.71 -20.79 -20.93
N ILE A 409 -26.17 -21.89 -20.31
CA ILE A 409 -25.92 -22.18 -18.89
C ILE A 409 -24.45 -22.53 -18.64
N MET A 410 -23.80 -23.28 -19.56
CA MET A 410 -22.39 -23.63 -19.40
C MET A 410 -21.48 -22.40 -19.47
N ILE A 411 -21.74 -21.48 -20.40
CA ILE A 411 -20.87 -20.30 -20.62
C ILE A 411 -20.95 -19.33 -19.44
N HIS A 412 -22.12 -19.17 -18.83
CA HIS A 412 -22.30 -18.25 -17.71
C HIS A 412 -21.48 -18.65 -16.47
N VAL A 413 -21.28 -19.96 -16.23
CA VAL A 413 -20.48 -20.48 -15.10
C VAL A 413 -18.96 -20.37 -15.36
N VAL A 414 -18.52 -20.24 -16.61
CA VAL A 414 -17.08 -20.03 -16.95
C VAL A 414 -16.68 -18.55 -16.83
N HIS A 415 -17.66 -17.64 -16.88
CA HIS A 415 -17.45 -16.19 -16.82
C HIS A 415 -17.75 -15.57 -15.44
N ALA A 416 -18.30 -16.35 -14.50
CA ALA A 416 -18.64 -15.96 -13.14
C ALA A 416 -17.55 -16.42 -12.16
#